data_AF-A0A523YQY2-F1
#
_entry.id   AF-A0A523YQY2-F1
#
_cell.length_a   1.000
_cell.length_b   1.000
_cell.length_c   1.000
_cell.angle_alpha   90.00
_cell.angle_beta   90.00
_cell.angle_gamma   90.00
#
_symmetry.space_group_name_H-M   'P 1'
#
loop_
_entity.id
_entity.type
_entity.pdbx_description
1 polymer ?
#
loop_
_entity_poly.entity_id
_entity_poly.type
_entity_poly.pdbx_seq_one_letter_code
_entity_poly.pdbx_strand_id
1 'polypeptide(L)'
;MIWNKEYECMDRKSLEDLQLKRLKEVAHRVFERLPFYKRKFEESHVHPDDIKSLEDLRKFPFTRKSGLREGYPFGLFTAPLEKIVEFHISSGTTGKPVVNGYTRKDIQIWAEVMARALSCAGTTSRDVVHNAYGYGLFTGGLGTHYGAQLIGAKTIPISGGQTKRQITIMQDFKSTVLTCTPSYALHIAEVAEEMGINPRDLPLRVGILGAETWSESMRQEIESRLGIEALDIYGLTEIIGP
;
A
#
# COMPACT_ATOMS: atom_id res chain seq x y z
N MET A 1 -18.39 2.28 1.01
CA MET A 1 -18.81 2.92 -0.26
C MET A 1 -18.07 2.21 -1.39
N ILE A 2 -18.68 1.94 -2.54
CA ILE A 2 -17.95 1.37 -3.68
C ILE A 2 -17.36 2.53 -4.48
N TRP A 3 -16.03 2.64 -4.48
CA TRP A 3 -15.28 3.73 -5.09
C TRP A 3 -15.30 3.63 -6.63
N ASN A 4 -15.05 2.43 -7.13
CA ASN A 4 -14.89 2.11 -8.52
C ASN A 4 -15.78 0.93 -8.91
N LYS A 5 -17.07 1.22 -9.13
CA LYS A 5 -18.09 0.20 -9.45
C LYS A 5 -17.71 -0.67 -10.65
N GLU A 6 -17.03 -0.11 -11.65
CA GLU A 6 -16.60 -0.85 -12.85
C GLU A 6 -15.72 -2.04 -12.48
N TYR A 7 -14.71 -1.84 -11.63
CA TYR A 7 -13.76 -2.90 -11.27
C TYR A 7 -14.14 -3.65 -9.99
N GLU A 8 -14.80 -3.00 -9.02
CA GLU A 8 -15.18 -3.63 -7.75
C GLU A 8 -16.44 -4.50 -7.86
N CYS A 9 -17.34 -4.21 -8.79
CA CYS A 9 -18.55 -5.00 -9.05
C CYS A 9 -18.45 -5.85 -10.31
N MET A 10 -17.25 -5.95 -10.91
CA MET A 10 -17.01 -6.76 -12.10
C MET A 10 -17.35 -8.22 -11.81
N ASP A 11 -18.11 -8.87 -12.71
CA ASP A 11 -18.39 -10.29 -12.56
C ASP A 11 -17.11 -11.12 -12.69
N ARG A 12 -17.13 -12.34 -12.13
CA ARG A 12 -15.94 -13.18 -12.04
C ARG A 12 -15.29 -13.45 -13.40
N LYS A 13 -16.09 -13.71 -14.43
CA LYS A 13 -15.59 -14.05 -15.75
C LYS A 13 -14.92 -12.84 -16.41
N SER A 14 -15.57 -11.69 -16.37
CA SER A 14 -14.99 -10.44 -16.90
C SER A 14 -13.70 -10.06 -16.17
N LEU A 15 -13.63 -10.32 -14.86
CA LEU A 15 -12.42 -10.09 -14.06
C LEU A 15 -11.28 -11.01 -14.47
N GLU A 16 -11.56 -12.31 -14.67
CA GLU A 16 -10.56 -13.29 -15.11
C GLU A 16 -10.05 -12.98 -16.52
N ASP A 17 -10.93 -12.56 -17.44
CA ASP A 17 -10.57 -12.13 -18.79
C ASP A 17 -9.64 -10.89 -18.75
N LEU A 18 -9.96 -9.91 -17.91
CA LEU A 18 -9.13 -8.73 -17.69
C LEU A 18 -7.76 -9.10 -17.09
N GLN A 19 -7.73 -9.97 -16.09
CA GLN A 19 -6.52 -10.46 -15.45
C GLN A 19 -5.64 -11.20 -16.46
N LEU A 20 -6.21 -12.10 -17.26
CA LEU A 20 -5.48 -12.87 -18.26
C LEU A 20 -4.88 -11.95 -19.34
N LYS A 21 -5.64 -10.96 -19.80
CA LYS A 21 -5.15 -9.94 -20.74
C LYS A 21 -3.94 -9.19 -20.16
N ARG A 22 -4.08 -8.64 -18.95
CA ARG A 22 -3.00 -7.87 -18.30
C ARG A 22 -1.80 -8.75 -17.95
N LEU A 23 -2.02 -10.00 -17.57
CA LEU A 23 -0.95 -10.96 -17.30
C LEU A 23 -0.09 -11.22 -18.54
N LYS A 24 -0.72 -11.47 -19.70
CA LYS A 24 -0.02 -11.60 -20.98
C LYS A 24 0.79 -10.35 -21.31
N GLU A 25 0.17 -9.18 -21.21
CA GLU A 25 0.85 -7.89 -21.46
C GLU A 25 2.09 -7.70 -20.57
N VAL A 26 1.98 -8.03 -19.27
CA VAL A 26 3.11 -7.95 -18.34
C VAL A 26 4.19 -8.97 -18.70
N ALA A 27 3.83 -10.22 -18.97
CA ALA A 27 4.77 -11.30 -19.30
C ALA A 27 5.58 -10.99 -20.56
N HIS A 28 4.92 -10.53 -21.64
CA HIS A 28 5.62 -10.09 -22.86
C HIS A 28 6.53 -8.90 -22.58
N ARG A 29 6.03 -7.88 -21.87
CA ARG A 29 6.81 -6.68 -21.56
C ARG A 29 8.09 -6.99 -20.78
N VAL A 30 8.02 -7.85 -19.77
CA VAL A 30 9.23 -8.19 -18.98
C VAL A 30 10.16 -9.11 -19.74
N PHE A 31 9.65 -10.04 -20.54
CA PHE A 31 10.46 -10.93 -21.38
C PHE A 31 11.24 -10.15 -22.45
N GLU A 32 10.59 -9.19 -23.12
CA GLU A 32 11.21 -8.41 -24.19
C GLU A 32 12.20 -7.35 -23.68
N ARG A 33 11.91 -6.74 -22.52
CA ARG A 33 12.67 -5.57 -22.05
C ARG A 33 13.72 -5.87 -21.00
N LEU A 34 13.58 -6.98 -20.26
CA LEU A 34 14.44 -7.26 -19.11
C LEU A 34 15.26 -8.53 -19.35
N PRO A 35 16.60 -8.42 -19.54
CA PRO A 35 17.47 -9.59 -19.67
C PRO A 35 17.33 -10.58 -18.51
N PHE A 36 17.03 -10.09 -17.30
CA PHE A 36 16.76 -10.93 -16.13
C PHE A 36 15.57 -11.88 -16.36
N TYR A 37 14.42 -11.37 -16.80
CA TYR A 37 13.24 -12.20 -17.01
C TYR A 37 13.36 -13.05 -18.27
N LYS A 38 14.02 -12.55 -19.31
CA LYS A 38 14.32 -13.35 -20.52
C LYS A 38 15.07 -14.62 -20.17
N ARG A 39 16.23 -14.52 -19.50
CA ARG A 39 17.03 -15.68 -19.08
C ARG A 39 16.23 -16.64 -18.23
N LYS A 40 15.50 -16.11 -17.25
CA LYS A 40 14.73 -16.91 -16.30
C LYS A 40 13.61 -17.71 -16.97
N PHE A 41 12.96 -17.13 -17.97
CA PHE A 41 11.93 -17.79 -18.78
C PHE A 41 12.56 -18.88 -19.67
N GLU A 42 13.68 -18.57 -20.32
CA GLU A 42 14.44 -19.53 -21.15
C GLU A 42 14.96 -20.73 -20.33
N GLU A 43 15.53 -20.49 -19.14
CA GLU A 43 16.02 -21.52 -18.21
C GLU A 43 14.90 -22.41 -17.66
N SER A 44 13.67 -21.88 -17.58
CA SER A 44 12.48 -22.63 -17.14
C SER A 44 11.70 -23.23 -18.31
N HIS A 45 12.20 -23.08 -19.54
CA HIS A 45 11.56 -23.54 -20.77
C HIS A 45 10.11 -23.05 -20.94
N VAL A 46 9.86 -21.78 -20.60
CA VAL A 46 8.55 -21.12 -20.78
C VAL A 46 8.68 -19.87 -21.64
N HIS A 47 7.62 -19.55 -22.39
CA HIS A 47 7.48 -18.34 -23.19
C HIS A 47 6.19 -17.61 -22.81
N PRO A 48 6.12 -16.26 -22.88
CA PRO A 48 4.87 -15.53 -22.60
C PRO A 48 3.64 -16.05 -23.34
N ASP A 49 3.81 -16.57 -24.56
CA ASP A 49 2.74 -17.18 -25.35
C ASP A 49 2.15 -18.45 -24.73
N ASP A 50 2.84 -19.10 -23.80
CA ASP A 50 2.35 -20.30 -23.10
C ASP A 50 1.23 -19.99 -22.10
N ILE A 51 0.99 -18.70 -21.80
CA ILE A 51 -0.12 -18.24 -20.96
C ILE A 51 -1.40 -18.27 -21.79
N LYS A 52 -2.20 -19.34 -21.67
CA LYS A 52 -3.53 -19.46 -22.31
C LYS A 52 -4.65 -19.27 -21.31
N SER A 53 -4.43 -19.58 -20.04
CA SER A 53 -5.32 -19.30 -18.91
C SER A 53 -4.55 -18.76 -17.70
N LEU A 54 -5.26 -18.39 -16.63
CA LEU A 54 -4.62 -17.90 -15.40
C LEU A 54 -3.81 -19.01 -14.69
N GLU A 55 -4.24 -20.26 -14.81
CA GLU A 55 -3.58 -21.43 -14.22
C GLU A 55 -2.18 -21.66 -14.81
N ASP A 56 -1.92 -21.21 -16.05
CA ASP A 56 -0.62 -21.34 -16.70
C ASP A 56 0.47 -20.54 -16.00
N LEU A 57 0.11 -19.54 -15.18
CA LEU A 57 1.08 -18.80 -14.38
C LEU A 57 1.94 -19.70 -13.49
N ARG A 58 1.42 -20.86 -13.06
CA ARG A 58 2.16 -21.84 -12.25
C ARG A 58 3.37 -22.45 -12.96
N LYS A 59 3.41 -22.38 -14.29
CA LYS A 59 4.55 -22.84 -15.11
C LYS A 59 5.72 -21.85 -15.04
N PHE A 60 5.44 -20.59 -14.71
CA PHE A 60 6.45 -19.54 -14.69
C PHE A 60 7.22 -19.52 -13.37
N PRO A 61 8.52 -19.17 -13.41
CA PRO A 61 9.39 -19.26 -12.25
C PRO A 61 9.20 -18.08 -11.27
N PHE A 62 9.15 -18.37 -9.97
CA PHE A 62 9.01 -17.37 -8.90
C PHE A 62 10.12 -16.33 -8.87
N THR A 63 9.78 -15.04 -8.75
CA THR A 63 10.76 -13.98 -8.48
C THR A 63 11.02 -13.90 -6.98
N ARG A 64 12.23 -14.26 -6.58
CA ARG A 64 12.70 -14.16 -5.20
C ARG A 64 13.36 -12.80 -4.97
N LYS A 65 13.42 -12.39 -3.70
CA LYS A 65 14.06 -11.12 -3.28
C LYS A 65 15.54 -11.03 -3.68
N SER A 66 16.25 -12.16 -3.75
CA SER A 66 17.62 -12.21 -4.28
C SER A 66 17.70 -11.74 -5.73
N GLY A 67 16.80 -12.21 -6.59
CA GLY A 67 16.74 -11.79 -7.99
C GLY A 67 16.39 -10.31 -8.16
N LEU A 68 15.54 -9.76 -7.27
CA LEU A 68 15.28 -8.31 -7.27
C LEU A 68 16.53 -7.49 -6.96
N ARG A 69 17.42 -7.99 -6.10
CA ARG A 69 18.68 -7.33 -5.74
C ARG A 69 19.72 -7.37 -6.86
N GLU A 70 19.70 -8.37 -7.73
CA GLU A 70 20.54 -8.41 -8.94
C GLU A 70 20.22 -7.25 -9.88
N GLY A 71 18.96 -6.79 -9.87
CA GLY A 71 18.49 -5.63 -10.61
C GLY A 71 18.94 -4.29 -10.06
N TYR A 72 19.67 -4.23 -8.96
CA TYR A 72 20.05 -2.93 -8.38
C TYR A 72 20.99 -2.13 -9.29
N PRO A 73 20.80 -0.80 -9.44
CA PRO A 73 19.68 -0.02 -8.89
C PRO A 73 18.43 -0.02 -9.79
N PHE A 74 18.59 -0.16 -11.12
CA PHE A 74 17.49 0.09 -12.08
C PHE A 74 17.31 -1.01 -13.14
N GLY A 75 18.05 -2.12 -13.04
CA GLY A 75 18.09 -3.21 -14.02
C GLY A 75 16.79 -3.99 -14.19
N LEU A 76 15.77 -3.72 -13.36
CA LEU A 76 14.41 -4.29 -13.50
C LEU A 76 13.36 -3.27 -13.94
N PHE A 77 13.78 -2.06 -14.32
CA PHE A 77 12.85 -1.05 -14.80
C PHE A 77 12.49 -1.33 -16.25
N THR A 78 11.19 -1.41 -16.55
CA THR A 78 10.69 -1.53 -17.94
C THR A 78 10.45 -0.17 -18.61
N ALA A 79 10.63 0.92 -17.86
CA ALA A 79 10.54 2.30 -18.31
C ALA A 79 11.91 2.99 -18.18
N PRO A 80 12.26 3.93 -19.09
CA PRO A 80 13.48 4.72 -18.97
C PRO A 80 13.42 5.65 -17.75
N LEU A 81 14.58 5.96 -17.16
CA LEU A 81 14.69 6.79 -15.95
C LEU A 81 14.04 8.16 -16.08
N GLU A 82 14.07 8.77 -17.27
CA GLU A 82 13.41 10.05 -17.58
C GLU A 82 11.88 10.03 -17.38
N LYS A 83 11.25 8.85 -17.39
CA LYS A 83 9.82 8.68 -17.14
C LYS A 83 9.50 8.38 -15.67
N ILE A 84 10.52 8.09 -14.86
CA ILE A 84 10.38 7.82 -13.43
C ILE A 84 10.26 9.16 -12.71
N VAL A 85 9.22 9.29 -11.88
CA VAL A 85 8.94 10.50 -11.12
C VAL A 85 9.10 10.32 -9.62
N GLU A 86 9.19 9.07 -9.15
CA GLU A 86 9.32 8.76 -7.73
C GLU A 86 10.08 7.45 -7.52
N PHE A 87 10.87 7.40 -6.44
CA PHE A 87 11.61 6.22 -6.03
C PHE A 87 11.27 5.84 -4.59
N HIS A 88 11.13 4.54 -4.35
CA HIS A 88 11.00 3.95 -3.03
C HIS A 88 11.99 2.79 -2.85
N ILE A 89 12.39 2.53 -1.61
CA ILE A 89 13.29 1.42 -1.29
C ILE A 89 12.72 0.54 -0.19
N SER A 90 12.94 -0.77 -0.32
CA SER A 90 12.59 -1.72 0.74
C SER A 90 13.44 -1.49 2.00
N SER A 91 12.88 -1.72 3.18
CA SER A 91 13.52 -1.57 4.51
C SER A 91 14.68 -2.53 4.83
N GLY A 92 15.23 -3.24 3.84
CA GLY A 92 16.29 -4.23 4.06
C GLY A 92 17.59 -3.58 4.59
N THR A 93 18.04 -4.01 5.76
CA THR A 93 19.24 -3.48 6.45
C THR A 93 20.54 -4.20 6.07
N THR A 94 20.45 -5.35 5.39
CA THR A 94 21.61 -6.13 4.93
C THR A 94 21.64 -6.24 3.40
N GLY A 95 22.75 -5.79 2.80
CA GLY A 95 22.99 -5.81 1.36
C GLY A 95 22.34 -4.65 0.59
N LYS A 96 22.32 -4.75 -0.74
CA LYS A 96 21.66 -3.76 -1.61
C LYS A 96 20.14 -3.81 -1.41
N PRO A 97 19.45 -2.65 -1.28
CA PRO A 97 18.01 -2.61 -1.18
C PRO A 97 17.35 -2.96 -2.52
N VAL A 98 16.07 -3.32 -2.49
CA VAL A 98 15.23 -3.34 -3.70
C VAL A 98 14.76 -1.92 -3.96
N VAL A 99 15.02 -1.42 -5.17
CA VAL A 99 14.60 -0.09 -5.62
C VAL A 99 13.35 -0.24 -6.48
N ASN A 100 12.32 0.55 -6.17
CA ASN A 100 11.10 0.66 -6.96
C ASN A 100 11.04 2.07 -7.54
N GLY A 101 10.78 2.18 -8.83
CA GLY A 101 10.62 3.44 -9.54
C GLY A 101 9.25 3.49 -10.18
N TYR A 102 8.56 4.62 -10.01
CA TYR A 102 7.20 4.81 -10.48
C TYR A 102 7.14 5.88 -11.56
N THR A 103 6.47 5.57 -12.67
CA THR A 103 6.09 6.59 -13.65
C THR A 103 4.87 7.37 -13.15
N ARG A 104 4.54 8.50 -13.79
CA ARG A 104 3.30 9.25 -13.46
C ARG A 104 2.05 8.37 -13.51
N LYS A 105 2.00 7.43 -14.47
CA LYS A 105 0.88 6.47 -14.59
C LYS A 105 0.85 5.50 -13.42
N ASP A 106 2.01 5.07 -12.93
CA ASP A 106 2.07 4.15 -11.79
C ASP A 106 1.64 4.86 -10.51
N ILE A 107 1.99 6.14 -10.32
CA ILE A 107 1.47 6.96 -9.20
C ILE A 107 -0.06 7.11 -9.27
N GLN A 108 -0.63 7.31 -10.46
CA GLN A 108 -2.08 7.34 -10.63
C GLN A 108 -2.75 6.01 -10.27
N ILE A 109 -2.13 4.88 -10.65
CA ILE A 109 -2.62 3.55 -10.26
C ILE A 109 -2.54 3.39 -8.74
N TRP A 110 -1.43 3.80 -8.12
CA TRP A 110 -1.27 3.73 -6.68
C TRP A 110 -2.32 4.55 -5.94
N ALA A 111 -2.53 5.80 -6.36
CA ALA A 111 -3.57 6.66 -5.81
C ALA A 111 -4.96 6.01 -5.94
N GLU A 112 -5.27 5.38 -7.08
CA GLU A 112 -6.57 4.74 -7.33
C GLU A 112 -6.82 3.53 -6.41
N VAL A 113 -5.85 2.63 -6.29
CA VAL A 113 -6.01 1.45 -5.43
C VAL A 113 -6.05 1.83 -3.95
N MET A 114 -5.33 2.89 -3.56
CA MET A 114 -5.39 3.44 -2.20
C MET A 114 -6.71 4.15 -1.91
N ALA A 115 -7.22 4.94 -2.86
CA ALA A 115 -8.55 5.54 -2.72
C ALA A 115 -9.63 4.46 -2.56
N ARG A 116 -9.50 3.34 -3.28
CA ARG A 116 -10.38 2.18 -3.14
C ARG A 116 -10.28 1.56 -1.74
N ALA A 117 -9.07 1.25 -1.27
CA ALA A 117 -8.84 0.67 0.07
C ALA A 117 -9.38 1.57 1.20
N LEU A 118 -9.09 2.87 1.14
CA LEU A 118 -9.59 3.84 2.11
C LEU A 118 -11.13 3.98 2.07
N SER A 119 -11.73 3.91 0.87
CA SER A 119 -13.19 3.97 0.70
C SER A 119 -13.91 2.71 1.20
N CYS A 120 -13.24 1.55 1.18
CA CYS A 120 -13.74 0.33 1.83
C CYS A 120 -13.91 0.52 3.34
N ALA A 121 -12.99 1.24 4.00
CA ALA A 121 -13.10 1.68 5.39
C ALA A 121 -14.07 2.87 5.60
N GLY A 122 -14.85 3.22 4.57
CA GLY A 122 -15.83 4.29 4.61
C GLY A 122 -15.23 5.69 4.56
N THR A 123 -13.96 5.88 4.20
CA THR A 123 -13.36 7.21 4.03
C THR A 123 -14.05 7.96 2.90
N THR A 124 -14.33 9.26 3.11
CA THR A 124 -14.96 10.16 2.15
C THR A 124 -14.28 11.52 2.13
N SER A 125 -14.67 12.41 1.22
CA SER A 125 -14.18 13.80 1.17
C SER A 125 -14.53 14.65 2.39
N ARG A 126 -15.43 14.17 3.25
CA ARG A 126 -15.78 14.83 4.52
C ARG A 126 -14.77 14.55 5.63
N ASP A 127 -13.96 13.49 5.48
CA ASP A 127 -13.04 13.03 6.50
C ASP A 127 -11.76 13.85 6.58
N VAL A 128 -11.14 13.78 7.75
CA VAL A 128 -9.79 14.26 8.03
C VAL A 128 -8.92 13.04 8.32
N VAL A 129 -8.04 12.70 7.36
CA VAL A 129 -7.14 11.55 7.41
C VAL A 129 -5.86 11.93 8.13
N HIS A 130 -5.69 11.40 9.34
CA HIS A 130 -4.52 11.54 10.16
C HIS A 130 -3.49 10.47 9.80
N ASN A 131 -2.58 10.83 8.90
CA ASN A 131 -1.62 9.89 8.37
C ASN A 131 -0.32 9.88 9.16
N ALA A 132 -0.24 8.90 10.07
CA ALA A 132 0.89 8.65 10.94
C ALA A 132 1.79 7.49 10.46
N TYR A 133 1.63 7.02 9.22
CA TYR A 133 2.68 6.24 8.57
C TYR A 133 3.89 7.10 8.26
N GLY A 134 5.09 6.50 8.31
CA GLY A 134 6.33 7.20 7.98
C GLY A 134 6.33 7.80 6.58
N TYR A 135 6.60 9.10 6.47
CA TYR A 135 6.87 9.76 5.19
C TYR A 135 8.35 9.63 4.80
N GLY A 136 8.61 9.61 3.50
CA GLY A 136 9.95 9.44 2.93
C GLY A 136 9.99 8.22 2.02
N LEU A 137 11.04 7.39 2.16
CA LEU A 137 11.23 6.20 1.32
C LEU A 137 10.26 5.06 1.63
N PHE A 138 9.55 5.13 2.76
CA PHE A 138 8.49 4.18 3.09
C PHE A 138 7.22 4.50 2.29
N THR A 139 6.62 3.47 1.69
CA THR A 139 5.46 3.62 0.80
C THR A 139 4.19 3.98 1.54
N GLY A 140 4.01 3.56 2.80
CA GLY A 140 2.74 3.79 3.52
C GLY A 140 2.35 5.26 3.70
N GLY A 141 3.33 6.15 3.91
CA GLY A 141 3.09 7.59 4.02
C GLY A 141 2.51 8.16 2.72
N LEU A 142 3.28 8.09 1.62
CA LEU A 142 2.88 8.67 0.33
C LEU A 142 1.72 7.93 -0.34
N GLY A 143 1.61 6.61 -0.21
CA GLY A 143 0.49 5.84 -0.76
C GLY A 143 -0.84 6.26 -0.16
N THR A 144 -0.91 6.32 1.16
CA THR A 144 -2.11 6.80 1.87
C THR A 144 -2.39 8.26 1.51
N HIS A 145 -1.35 9.09 1.39
CA HIS A 145 -1.49 10.49 0.99
C HIS A 145 -2.16 10.65 -0.38
N TYR A 146 -1.67 9.92 -1.39
CA TYR A 146 -2.23 9.97 -2.74
C TYR A 146 -3.66 9.46 -2.81
N GLY A 147 -3.97 8.35 -2.13
CA GLY A 147 -5.34 7.83 -2.06
C GLY A 147 -6.30 8.78 -1.37
N ALA A 148 -5.93 9.33 -0.21
CA ALA A 148 -6.76 10.26 0.54
C ALA A 148 -7.04 11.55 -0.24
N GLN A 149 -6.03 12.10 -0.92
CA GLN A 149 -6.21 13.27 -1.78
C GLN A 149 -7.08 12.97 -2.99
N LEU A 150 -6.96 11.79 -3.59
CA LEU A 150 -7.80 11.39 -4.72
C LEU A 150 -9.28 11.26 -4.32
N ILE A 151 -9.57 10.80 -3.10
CA ILE A 151 -10.94 10.83 -2.51
C ILE A 151 -11.44 12.27 -2.31
N GLY A 152 -10.53 13.24 -2.15
CA GLY A 152 -10.83 14.61 -1.74
C GLY A 152 -10.93 14.77 -0.21
N ALA A 153 -10.38 13.84 0.56
CA ALA A 153 -10.30 13.95 2.01
C ALA A 153 -9.18 14.93 2.42
N LYS A 154 -9.34 15.57 3.59
CA LYS A 154 -8.28 16.44 4.13
C LYS A 154 -7.20 15.54 4.72
N THR A 155 -5.97 15.67 4.25
CA THR A 155 -4.85 14.83 4.73
C THR A 155 -3.97 15.62 5.69
N ILE A 156 -3.72 15.06 6.87
CA ILE A 156 -2.71 15.55 7.82
C ILE A 156 -1.47 14.66 7.66
N PRO A 157 -0.40 15.15 7.00
CA PRO A 157 0.81 14.38 6.75
C PRO A 157 1.76 14.47 7.94
N ILE A 158 1.36 13.93 9.10
CA ILE A 158 2.12 14.08 10.36
C ILE A 158 3.31 13.14 10.48
N SER A 159 3.30 12.00 9.76
CA SER A 159 4.31 10.94 9.90
C SER A 159 4.28 10.30 11.29
N GLY A 160 5.21 9.37 11.56
CA GLY A 160 5.32 8.70 12.86
C GLY A 160 6.08 9.52 13.91
N GLY A 161 5.83 9.24 15.19
CA GLY A 161 6.51 9.83 16.34
C GLY A 161 5.82 11.08 16.91
N GLN A 162 6.45 11.73 17.90
CA GLN A 162 5.90 12.89 18.63
C GLN A 162 4.46 12.65 19.13
N THR A 163 4.19 11.53 19.81
CA THR A 163 2.83 11.03 20.10
C THR A 163 1.93 12.06 20.80
N LYS A 164 2.46 12.88 21.73
CA LYS A 164 1.68 13.97 22.35
C LYS A 164 1.13 14.97 21.33
N ARG A 165 1.94 15.29 20.31
CA ARG A 165 1.55 16.17 19.20
C ARG A 165 0.53 15.51 18.28
N GLN A 166 0.60 14.19 18.06
CA GLN A 166 -0.43 13.44 17.33
C GLN A 166 -1.79 13.69 17.99
N ILE A 167 -1.87 13.47 19.30
CA ILE A 167 -3.10 13.60 20.11
C ILE A 167 -3.65 15.02 20.04
N THR A 168 -2.81 16.04 20.29
CA THR A 168 -3.22 17.45 20.17
C THR A 168 -3.78 17.77 18.79
N ILE A 169 -3.10 17.35 17.72
CA ILE A 169 -3.57 17.59 16.35
C ILE A 169 -4.87 16.82 16.04
N MET A 170 -5.03 15.60 16.53
CA MET A 170 -6.28 14.85 16.37
C MET A 170 -7.46 15.58 17.01
N GLN A 171 -7.27 16.15 18.21
CA GLN A 171 -8.28 16.94 18.91
C GLN A 171 -8.57 18.26 18.20
N ASP A 172 -7.54 19.00 17.78
CA ASP A 172 -7.67 20.33 17.19
C ASP A 172 -8.27 20.27 15.79
N PHE A 173 -7.76 19.37 14.95
CA PHE A 173 -8.11 19.30 13.53
C PHE A 173 -9.26 18.33 13.26
N LYS A 174 -9.78 17.69 14.32
CA LYS A 174 -10.90 16.76 14.27
C LYS A 174 -10.65 15.61 13.30
N SER A 175 -9.51 14.95 13.47
CA SER A 175 -9.14 13.74 12.72
C SER A 175 -10.21 12.67 12.87
N THR A 176 -10.75 12.16 11.76
CA THR A 176 -11.77 11.10 11.76
C THR A 176 -11.21 9.74 11.37
N VAL A 177 -10.14 9.70 10.58
CA VAL A 177 -9.50 8.47 10.09
C VAL A 177 -8.05 8.45 10.60
N LEU A 178 -7.63 7.38 11.25
CA LEU A 178 -6.24 7.15 11.66
C LEU A 178 -5.59 6.12 10.73
N THR A 179 -4.42 6.42 10.17
CA THR A 179 -3.62 5.43 9.42
C THR A 179 -2.23 5.31 10.03
N CYS A 180 -1.90 4.15 10.58
CA CYS A 180 -0.62 3.88 11.23
C CYS A 180 -0.38 2.36 11.41
N THR A 181 0.68 1.98 12.13
CA THR A 181 0.84 0.59 12.56
C THR A 181 -0.09 0.28 13.74
N PRO A 182 -0.62 -0.95 13.87
CA PRO A 182 -1.42 -1.39 15.01
C PRO A 182 -0.78 -1.10 16.38
N SER A 183 0.51 -1.42 16.52
CA SER A 183 1.29 -1.12 17.74
C SER A 183 1.31 0.38 18.06
N TYR A 184 1.40 1.24 17.04
CA TYR A 184 1.40 2.68 17.25
C TYR A 184 0.03 3.23 17.60
N ALA A 185 -1.06 2.61 17.11
CA ALA A 185 -2.42 2.95 17.53
C ALA A 185 -2.64 2.69 19.03
N LEU A 186 -2.15 1.55 19.55
CA LEU A 186 -2.18 1.28 21.00
C LEU A 186 -1.32 2.27 21.77
N HIS A 187 -0.12 2.58 21.29
CA HIS A 187 0.75 3.57 21.92
C HIS A 187 0.11 4.98 21.95
N ILE A 188 -0.65 5.36 20.92
CA ILE A 188 -1.44 6.61 20.93
C ILE A 188 -2.48 6.58 22.06
N ALA A 189 -3.18 5.47 22.26
CA ALA A 189 -4.16 5.34 23.34
C ALA A 189 -3.49 5.47 24.73
N GLU A 190 -2.35 4.81 24.93
CA GLU A 190 -1.57 4.90 26.17
C GLU A 190 -1.13 6.34 26.46
N VAL A 191 -0.54 7.03 25.49
CA VAL A 191 -0.07 8.40 25.69
C VAL A 191 -1.23 9.38 25.88
N ALA A 192 -2.40 9.12 25.29
CA ALA A 192 -3.59 9.93 25.56
C ALA A 192 -4.02 9.79 27.03
N GLU A 193 -4.05 8.57 27.58
CA GLU A 193 -4.35 8.33 29.00
C GLU A 193 -3.30 9.00 29.92
N GLU A 194 -2.01 8.93 29.57
CA GLU A 194 -0.94 9.64 30.29
C GLU A 194 -1.10 11.17 30.27
N MET A 195 -1.71 11.70 29.21
CA MET A 195 -2.06 13.12 29.07
C MET A 195 -3.35 13.49 29.82
N GLY A 196 -4.00 12.53 30.51
CA GLY A 196 -5.28 12.71 31.17
C GLY A 196 -6.46 12.84 30.20
N ILE A 197 -6.29 12.39 28.95
CA ILE A 197 -7.30 12.40 27.90
C ILE A 197 -7.85 10.99 27.76
N ASN A 198 -9.17 10.84 27.82
CA ASN A 198 -9.81 9.58 27.46
C ASN A 198 -9.63 9.35 25.94
N PRO A 199 -8.97 8.27 25.48
CA PRO A 199 -8.72 8.06 24.06
C PRO A 199 -9.99 7.96 23.21
N ARG A 200 -11.11 7.55 23.82
CA ARG A 200 -12.43 7.49 23.17
C ARG A 200 -13.05 8.86 22.90
N ASP A 201 -12.51 9.92 23.49
CA ASP A 201 -12.93 11.31 23.23
C ASP A 201 -12.19 11.89 22.01
N LEU A 202 -11.23 11.16 21.44
CA LEU A 202 -10.63 11.54 20.16
C LEU A 202 -11.69 11.47 19.05
N PRO A 203 -11.71 12.41 18.08
CA PRO A 203 -12.74 12.43 17.02
C PRO A 203 -12.65 11.29 15.99
N LEU A 204 -11.81 10.29 16.25
CA LEU A 204 -11.58 9.14 15.38
C LEU A 204 -12.85 8.28 15.31
N ARG A 205 -13.13 7.76 14.11
CA ARG A 205 -14.17 6.74 13.90
C ARG A 205 -13.63 5.44 13.36
N VAL A 206 -12.50 5.48 12.65
CA VAL A 206 -11.93 4.33 11.95
C VAL A 206 -10.41 4.39 11.96
N GLY A 207 -9.78 3.24 12.16
CA GLY A 207 -8.35 3.00 12.02
C GLY A 207 -8.09 2.09 10.83
N ILE A 208 -7.18 2.49 9.94
CA ILE A 208 -6.75 1.70 8.79
C ILE A 208 -5.29 1.35 9.05
N LEU A 209 -5.06 0.15 9.56
CA LEU A 209 -3.85 -0.24 10.26
C LEU A 209 -3.13 -1.36 9.51
N GLY A 210 -1.80 -1.33 9.50
CA GLY A 210 -1.02 -2.28 8.71
C GLY A 210 0.48 -2.10 8.84
N ALA A 211 1.22 -2.64 7.86
CA ALA A 211 2.69 -2.70 7.81
C ALA A 211 3.37 -3.63 8.83
N GLU A 212 2.59 -4.31 9.68
CA GLU A 212 3.04 -5.38 10.58
C GLU A 212 1.91 -6.40 10.80
N THR A 213 2.27 -7.59 11.27
CA THR A 213 1.30 -8.62 11.65
C THR A 213 0.69 -8.29 13.00
N TRP A 214 -0.62 -8.48 13.15
CA TRP A 214 -1.35 -8.21 14.37
C TRP A 214 -2.48 -9.23 14.56
N SER A 215 -2.79 -9.56 15.82
CA SER A 215 -3.79 -10.56 16.18
C SER A 215 -5.18 -9.95 16.30
N GLU A 216 -6.20 -10.81 16.27
CA GLU A 216 -7.58 -10.39 16.53
C GLU A 216 -7.76 -9.82 17.96
N SER A 217 -7.00 -10.33 18.93
CA SER A 217 -6.98 -9.76 20.29
C SER A 217 -6.46 -8.32 20.31
N MET A 218 -5.42 -8.02 19.51
CA MET A 218 -4.89 -6.66 19.38
C MET A 218 -5.91 -5.75 18.69
N ARG A 219 -6.62 -6.25 17.67
CA ARG A 219 -7.74 -5.50 17.05
C ARG A 219 -8.78 -5.11 18.07
N GLN A 220 -9.30 -6.07 18.83
CA GLN A 220 -10.31 -5.83 19.87
C GLN A 220 -9.85 -4.84 20.94
N GLU A 221 -8.57 -4.90 21.32
CA GLU A 221 -7.99 -3.94 22.26
C GLU A 221 -7.95 -2.51 21.69
N ILE A 222 -7.52 -2.35 20.43
CA ILE A 222 -7.50 -1.07 19.73
C ILE A 222 -8.92 -0.49 19.64
N GLU A 223 -9.88 -1.29 19.18
CA GLU A 223 -11.29 -0.86 19.04
C GLU A 223 -11.90 -0.47 20.40
N SER A 224 -11.58 -1.22 21.45
CA SER A 224 -12.05 -0.94 22.82
C SER A 224 -11.45 0.34 23.39
N ARG A 225 -10.13 0.55 23.26
CA ARG A 225 -9.45 1.72 23.84
C ARG A 225 -9.72 3.00 23.08
N LEU A 226 -9.69 2.96 21.74
CA LEU A 226 -9.90 4.15 20.91
C LEU A 226 -11.36 4.41 20.56
N GLY A 227 -12.25 3.40 20.70
CA GLY A 227 -13.65 3.54 20.32
C GLY A 227 -13.88 3.64 18.81
N ILE A 228 -13.04 2.97 18.01
CA ILE A 228 -13.06 2.99 16.55
C ILE A 228 -13.35 1.61 15.97
N GLU A 229 -13.70 1.55 14.68
CA GLU A 229 -13.57 0.33 13.87
C GLU A 229 -12.13 0.22 13.37
N ALA A 230 -11.48 -0.94 13.52
CA ALA A 230 -10.10 -1.14 13.07
C ALA A 230 -10.07 -2.10 11.88
N LEU A 231 -9.57 -1.64 10.73
CA LEU A 231 -9.43 -2.42 9.50
C LEU A 231 -7.96 -2.67 9.16
N ASP A 232 -7.70 -3.81 8.54
CA ASP A 232 -6.36 -4.21 8.11
C ASP A 232 -6.09 -3.74 6.68
N ILE A 233 -4.91 -3.16 6.46
CA ILE A 233 -4.40 -2.79 5.13
C ILE A 233 -3.07 -3.48 4.87
N TYR A 234 -3.01 -4.23 3.78
CA TYR A 234 -1.85 -5.03 3.41
C TYR A 234 -1.16 -4.45 2.17
N GLY A 235 0.17 -4.42 2.23
CA GLY A 235 0.99 -4.38 1.04
C GLY A 235 2.48 -4.31 1.35
N LEU A 236 3.25 -4.16 0.28
CA LEU A 236 4.71 -4.19 0.30
C LEU A 236 5.24 -3.35 -0.87
N THR A 237 6.42 -2.76 -0.67
CA THR A 237 7.02 -1.85 -1.65
C THR A 237 7.19 -2.50 -3.03
N GLU A 238 7.52 -3.79 -3.09
CA GLU A 238 7.68 -4.56 -4.34
C GLU A 238 6.37 -4.72 -5.14
N ILE A 239 5.20 -4.43 -4.55
CA ILE A 239 3.89 -4.43 -5.19
C ILE A 239 3.19 -3.08 -4.93
N ILE A 240 3.87 -1.96 -5.19
CA ILE A 240 3.41 -0.56 -5.04
C ILE A 240 3.50 0.01 -3.61
N GLY A 241 2.93 -0.66 -2.62
CA GLY A 241 2.79 -0.17 -1.24
C GLY A 241 1.69 -0.89 -0.48
N PRO A 242 1.46 -0.57 0.80
CA PRO A 242 0.19 -0.88 1.46
C PRO A 242 -0.94 -0.11 0.80
#